data_AF-A0A483CV78-F1
#
_entry.id   AF-A0A483CV78-F1
#
_cell.length_a   1.000
_cell.length_b   1.000
_cell.length_c   1.000
_cell.angle_alpha   90.00
_cell.angle_beta   90.00
_cell.angle_gamma   90.00
#
_symmetry.space_group_name_H-M   'P 1'
#
loop_
_entity.id
_entity.type
_entity.pdbx_description
1 polymer ?
#
loop_
_entity_poly.entity_id
_entity_poly.type
_entity_poly.pdbx_seq_one_letter_code
_entity_poly.pdbx_strand_id
1 'polypeptide(L)' 'MTAHLQTDDLRRLQERSAWIREHFGVQRIGIFGSVARGENTPTSDIDILVEFSRGKATFRNFMALI' A
#
# COMPACT_ATOMS: atom_id res chain seq x y z
N MET A 1 5.42 -14.76 18.28
CA MET A 1 4.19 -14.80 17.46
C MET A 1 3.91 -13.50 16.71
N THR A 2 4.85 -12.55 16.67
CA THR A 2 4.62 -11.16 16.26
C THR A 2 5.16 -10.78 14.87
N ALA A 3 6.13 -11.54 14.32
CA ALA A 3 6.66 -11.30 12.97
C ALA A 3 5.77 -11.84 11.83
N HIS A 4 4.80 -12.72 12.13
CA HIS A 4 3.93 -13.32 11.11
C HIS A 4 2.89 -12.35 10.55
N LEU A 5 2.31 -11.48 11.39
CA LEU A 5 1.20 -10.60 11.01
C LEU A 5 1.59 -9.57 9.94
N GLN A 6 2.73 -8.87 10.10
CA GLN A 6 3.20 -7.90 9.09
C GLN A 6 3.56 -8.55 7.75
N THR A 7 4.09 -9.77 7.78
CA THR A 7 4.38 -10.52 6.54
C THR A 7 3.09 -10.89 5.80
N ASP A 8 2.05 -11.26 6.53
CA ASP A 8 0.74 -11.59 5.97
C ASP A 8 0.07 -10.36 5.33
N ASP A 9 0.19 -9.18 5.94
CA ASP A 9 -0.39 -7.95 5.41
C ASP A 9 0.33 -7.44 4.16
N LEU A 10 1.67 -7.51 4.11
CA LEU A 10 2.43 -7.22 2.88
C LEU A 10 2.09 -8.20 1.75
N ARG A 11 1.90 -9.49 2.07
CA ARG A 11 1.45 -10.50 1.10
C ARG A 11 0.07 -10.14 0.54
N ARG A 12 -0.89 -9.79 1.42
CA ARG A 12 -2.24 -9.37 1.00
C ARG A 12 -2.21 -8.13 0.11
N LEU A 13 -1.37 -7.15 0.43
CA LEU A 13 -1.18 -5.97 -0.41
C LEU A 13 -0.64 -6.36 -1.79
N GLN A 14 0.34 -7.27 -1.85
CA GLN A 14 0.90 -7.77 -3.09
C GLN A 14 -0.13 -8.51 -3.94
N GLU A 15 -0.92 -9.41 -3.33
CA GLU A 15 -2.00 -10.17 -3.99
C GLU A 15 -3.08 -9.25 -4.56
N ARG A 16 -3.42 -8.16 -3.86
CA ARG A 16 -4.43 -7.19 -4.32
C ARG A 16 -3.88 -6.08 -5.21
N SER A 17 -2.56 -5.99 -5.38
CA SER A 17 -1.91 -4.85 -6.04
C SER A 17 -2.37 -4.64 -7.49
N ALA A 18 -2.63 -5.72 -8.23
CA ALA A 18 -3.15 -5.63 -9.60
C ALA A 18 -4.56 -5.03 -9.63
N TRP A 19 -5.45 -5.51 -8.77
CA TRP A 19 -6.81 -5.02 -8.65
C TRP A 19 -6.83 -3.53 -8.25
N ILE A 20 -5.99 -3.13 -7.27
CA ILE A 20 -5.85 -1.73 -6.83
C ILE A 20 -5.41 -0.83 -8.00
N ARG A 21 -4.41 -1.26 -8.77
CA ARG A 21 -3.91 -0.50 -9.94
C ARG A 21 -5.00 -0.28 -10.98
N GLU A 22 -5.74 -1.35 -11.30
CA GLU A 22 -6.82 -1.31 -12.29
C GLU A 22 -7.99 -0.42 -11.86
N HIS A 23 -8.45 -0.56 -10.61
CA HIS A 23 -9.71 0.05 -10.17
C HIS A 23 -9.57 1.49 -9.69
N PHE A 24 -8.38 1.90 -9.21
CA PHE A 24 -8.16 3.25 -8.67
C PHE A 24 -7.23 4.10 -9.52
N GLY A 25 -6.77 3.60 -10.67
CA GLY A 25 -5.86 4.32 -11.56
C GLY A 25 -4.47 4.55 -10.94
N VAL A 26 -4.05 3.63 -10.07
CA VAL A 26 -2.71 3.64 -9.46
C VAL A 26 -1.70 3.05 -10.45
N GLN A 27 -0.60 3.77 -10.67
CA GLN A 27 0.53 3.36 -11.49
C GLN A 27 1.54 2.54 -10.69
N ARG A 28 1.90 2.98 -9.47
CA ARG A 28 2.84 2.30 -8.56
C ARG A 28 2.33 2.34 -7.13
N ILE A 29 2.61 1.27 -6.39
CA ILE A 29 2.43 1.19 -4.93
C ILE A 29 3.81 0.94 -4.35
N GLY A 30 4.20 1.71 -3.35
CA GLY A 30 5.46 1.56 -2.61
C GLY A 30 5.22 1.52 -1.11
N ILE A 31 6.10 0.83 -0.38
CA ILE A 31 6.13 0.87 1.08
C ILE A 31 6.98 2.07 1.52
N PHE A 32 6.52 2.78 2.52
CA PHE A 32 7.26 3.86 3.16
C PHE A 32 7.27 3.66 4.68
N GLY A 33 7.77 4.64 5.44
CA GLY A 33 7.71 4.60 6.89
C GLY A 33 8.67 3.60 7.53
N SER A 34 8.32 3.12 8.73
CA SER A 34 9.19 2.29 9.57
C SER A 34 9.54 0.95 8.91
N VAL A 35 8.60 0.36 8.16
CA VAL A 35 8.80 -0.90 7.42
C VAL A 35 9.88 -0.73 6.35
N ALA A 36 9.87 0.37 5.59
CA ALA A 36 10.88 0.63 4.57
C ALA A 36 12.28 0.87 5.14
N ARG A 37 12.39 1.30 6.41
CA ARG A 37 13.66 1.54 7.10
C ARG A 37 14.15 0.35 7.95
N GLY A 38 13.35 -0.70 8.09
CA GLY A 38 13.64 -1.82 8.99
C GLY A 38 13.52 -1.45 10.48
N GLU A 39 12.78 -0.39 10.79
CA GLU A 39 12.53 0.13 12.15
C GLU A 39 11.14 -0.26 12.68
N ASN A 40 10.38 -1.06 11.92
CA ASN A 40 9.03 -1.45 12.31
C ASN A 40 9.06 -2.40 13.53
N THR A 41 8.17 -2.13 14.46
CA THR A 41 7.83 -3.01 15.58
C THR A 41 6.64 -3.89 15.21
N PRO A 42 6.33 -4.94 15.99
CA PRO A 42 5.14 -5.74 15.76
C PRO A 42 3.80 -5.01 15.81
N THR A 43 3.78 -3.81 16.37
CA THR A 43 2.58 -2.95 16.45
C THR A 43 2.64 -1.79 15.47
N SER A 44 3.64 -1.76 14.58
CA SER A 44 3.75 -0.71 13.58
C SER A 44 2.79 -0.94 12.43
N ASP A 45 2.17 0.14 11.98
CA ASP A 45 1.38 0.17 10.75
C ASP A 45 2.26 -0.03 9.50
N ILE A 46 1.61 -0.32 8.38
CA ILE A 46 2.24 -0.37 7.06
C ILE A 46 1.86 0.90 6.30
N ASP A 47 2.81 1.83 6.19
CA ASP A 47 2.63 3.04 5.41
C ASP A 47 2.82 2.75 3.91
N ILE A 48 1.85 3.14 3.10
CA ILE A 48 1.91 3.00 1.64
C ILE A 48 1.91 4.36 0.94
N LEU A 49 2.68 4.45 -0.13
CA LEU A 49 2.61 5.53 -1.11
C LEU A 49 2.03 4.97 -2.40
N VAL A 50 1.15 5.76 -3.02
CA VAL A 50 0.64 5.47 -4.36
C VAL A 50 1.01 6.59 -5.31
N GLU A 51 1.49 6.20 -6.48
CA GLU A 51 1.60 7.09 -7.63
C GLU A 51 0.42 6.79 -8.55
N PHE A 52 -0.38 7.80 -8.88
CA PHE A 52 -1.45 7.66 -9.85
C PHE A 52 -0.93 7.81 -11.26
N SER A 53 -1.52 7.07 -12.21
CA SER A 53 -1.30 7.29 -13.63
C SER A 53 -1.67 8.73 -14.03
N ARG A 54 -1.07 9.25 -15.09
CA ARG A 54 -1.33 10.62 -15.59
C ARG A 54 -2.84 10.88 -15.73
N GLY A 55 -3.33 11.95 -15.07
CA GLY A 55 -4.74 12.32 -15.07
C GLY A 55 -5.66 11.48 -14.18
N LYS A 56 -5.13 10.52 -13.41
CA LYS A 56 -5.90 9.66 -12.49
C LYS A 56 -5.77 10.06 -11.02
N ALA A 57 -4.93 11.04 -10.68
CA ALA A 57 -4.89 11.68 -9.37
C ALA A 57 -6.11 12.60 -9.15
N THR A 58 -7.30 12.00 -9.23
CA THR A 58 -8.58 12.70 -9.01
C THR A 58 -9.05 12.49 -7.58
N PHE A 59 -9.83 13.42 -7.04
CA PHE A 59 -10.42 13.27 -5.72
C PHE A 59 -11.24 11.97 -5.59
N ARG A 60 -12.00 11.60 -6.63
CA ARG A 60 -12.77 10.34 -6.65
C ARG A 60 -11.87 9.11 -6.49
N ASN A 61 -10.78 9.04 -7.26
CA ASN A 61 -9.88 7.88 -7.20
C ASN A 61 -9.13 7.81 -5.87
N PHE A 62 -8.74 8.95 -5.31
CA PHE A 62 -8.13 9.02 -3.99
C PHE A 62 -9.12 8.57 -2.90
N MET A 63 -10.33 9.11 -2.90
CA MET A 63 -11.35 8.78 -1.90
C MET A 63 -11.86 7.34 -2.00
N ALA A 64 -11.83 6.72 -3.18
CA ALA A 64 -12.22 5.32 -3.34
C ALA A 64 -11.14 4.33 -2.87
N LEU A 65 -9.90 4.81 -2.68
CA LEU A 65 -8.76 4.00 -2.26
C LEU A 65 -8.65 3.88 -0.72
N ILE A 66 -9.28 4.79 0.03
CA ILE A 66 -9.27 4.89 1.50
C ILE A 66 -10.60 4.46 2.09
#